data_AF-A0A836ZSI6-F1
#
_entry.id   AF-A0A836ZSI6-F1
#
_cell.length_a   1.000
_cell.length_b   1.000
_cell.length_c   1.000
_cell.angle_alpha   90.00
_cell.angle_beta   90.00
_cell.angle_gamma   90.00
#
_symmetry.space_group_name_H-M   'P 1'
#
loop_
_entity.id
_entity.type
_entity.pdbx_description
1 polymer ?
#
loop_
_entity_poly.entity_id
_entity_poly.type
_entity_poly.pdbx_seq_one_letter_code
_entity_poly.pdbx_strand_id
1 'polypeptide(L)' 'MGEPQDADRQPTDMHNVSINEEWELQYWARELGMSEDDLKRAVQEIGNVTTKLRDYRPPH' A
#
# COMPACT_ATOMS: atom_id res chain seq x y z
N MET A 1 -14.98 -21.69 10.41
CA MET A 1 -13.65 -21.21 10.84
C MET A 1 -13.07 -20.47 9.65
N GLY A 2 -13.23 -19.16 9.62
CA GLY A 2 -12.68 -18.29 8.58
C GLY A 2 -12.27 -17.03 9.30
N GLU A 3 -11.17 -17.11 10.03
CA GLU A 3 -10.62 -15.98 10.76
C GLU A 3 -10.05 -15.00 9.74
N PRO A 4 -10.40 -13.70 9.78
CA PRO A 4 -9.55 -12.69 9.19
C PRO A 4 -8.34 -12.53 10.13
N GLN A 5 -7.31 -13.36 9.95
CA GLN A 5 -6.08 -13.32 10.77
C GLN A 5 -5.16 -12.13 10.39
N ASP A 6 -5.57 -11.30 9.43
CA ASP A 6 -4.68 -10.35 8.77
C ASP A 6 -4.90 -8.90 9.24
N ALA A 7 -5.96 -8.61 10.00
CA ALA A 7 -6.25 -7.25 10.48
C ALA A 7 -5.31 -6.78 11.63
N ASP A 8 -4.61 -7.71 12.29
CA ASP A 8 -3.66 -7.41 13.38
C ASP A 8 -2.18 -7.49 12.92
N ARG A 9 -1.93 -7.91 11.66
CA ARG A 9 -0.59 -7.89 11.08
C ARG A 9 -0.26 -6.48 10.63
N GLN A 10 0.48 -5.77 11.48
CA GLN A 10 1.16 -4.56 11.02
C GLN A 10 2.14 -4.96 9.91
N PRO A 11 2.29 -4.14 8.85
CA PRO A 11 3.32 -4.35 7.85
C PRO A 11 4.64 -4.56 8.56
N THR A 12 5.35 -5.64 8.23
CA THR A 12 6.66 -5.92 8.85
C THR A 12 7.61 -4.73 8.62
N ASP A 13 7.40 -4.01 7.52
CA ASP A 13 8.06 -2.77 7.18
C ASP A 13 7.04 -1.67 6.95
N MET A 14 6.93 -0.72 7.88
CA MET A 14 6.16 0.52 7.66
C MET A 14 6.76 1.41 6.55
N HIS A 15 7.96 1.07 6.08
CA HIS A 15 8.67 1.79 5.01
C HIS A 15 8.39 1.25 3.62
N ASN A 16 7.90 0.02 3.49
CA ASN A 16 7.64 -0.62 2.20
C ASN A 16 6.21 -1.17 2.13
N VAL A 17 5.51 -0.81 1.07
CA VAL A 17 4.17 -1.29 0.72
C VAL A 17 4.29 -2.61 -0.04
N SER A 18 3.67 -3.67 0.44
CA SER A 18 3.57 -4.92 -0.30
C SER A 18 2.26 -4.95 -1.08
N ILE A 19 2.35 -4.74 -2.40
CA ILE A 19 1.18 -4.85 -3.30
C ILE A 19 0.80 -6.29 -3.64
N ASN A 20 1.58 -7.28 -3.14
CA ASN A 20 1.33 -8.70 -3.37
C ASN A 20 0.19 -9.24 -2.49
N GLU A 21 -0.07 -8.58 -1.36
CA GLU A 21 -1.12 -8.94 -0.43
C GLU A 21 -2.28 -7.95 -0.56
N GLU A 22 -3.48 -8.45 -0.86
CA GLU A 22 -4.66 -7.60 -1.10
C GLU A 22 -5.04 -6.77 0.13
N TRP A 23 -4.90 -7.34 1.34
CA TRP A 23 -5.21 -6.62 2.59
C TRP A 23 -4.23 -5.47 2.84
N GLU A 24 -2.94 -5.66 2.54
CA GLU A 24 -1.91 -4.65 2.75
C GLU A 24 -2.03 -3.54 1.71
N LEU A 25 -2.34 -3.89 0.45
CA LEU A 25 -2.71 -2.96 -0.60
C LEU A 25 -3.88 -2.07 -0.17
N GLN A 26 -4.97 -2.65 0.34
CA GLN A 26 -6.13 -1.89 0.81
C GLN A 26 -5.82 -1.03 2.02
N TYR A 27 -5.00 -1.52 2.96
CA TYR A 27 -4.56 -0.74 4.11
C TYR A 27 -3.77 0.50 3.67
N TRP A 28 -2.78 0.34 2.80
CA TRP A 28 -1.95 1.45 2.32
C TRP A 28 -2.71 2.39 1.40
N ALA A 29 -3.58 1.88 0.52
CA ALA A 29 -4.49 2.68 -0.28
C ALA A 29 -5.31 3.61 0.63
N ARG A 30 -5.82 3.08 1.74
CA ARG A 30 -6.60 3.86 2.72
C ARG A 30 -5.74 4.81 3.57
N GLU A 31 -4.53 4.42 3.96
CA GLU A 31 -3.61 5.28 4.74
C GLU A 31 -3.07 6.45 3.92
N LEU A 32 -2.69 6.17 2.67
CA LEU A 32 -2.16 7.14 1.73
C LEU A 32 -3.27 7.96 1.06
N GLY A 33 -4.53 7.54 1.20
CA GLY A 33 -5.67 8.15 0.52
C GLY A 33 -5.65 7.98 -1.00
N MET A 34 -5.00 6.92 -1.48
CA MET A 34 -4.88 6.57 -2.90
C MET A 34 -5.78 5.39 -3.25
N SER A 35 -6.15 5.26 -4.52
CA SER A 35 -6.79 4.03 -5.01
C SER A 35 -5.76 2.92 -5.17
N GLU A 36 -6.21 1.67 -5.11
CA GLU A 36 -5.39 0.47 -5.31
C GLU A 36 -4.62 0.51 -6.65
N ASP A 37 -5.24 0.99 -7.72
CA ASP A 37 -4.60 1.19 -9.03
C ASP A 37 -3.52 2.27 -8.99
N ASP A 38 -3.80 3.39 -8.32
CA ASP A 38 -2.86 4.51 -8.18
C ASP A 38 -1.64 4.08 -7.37
N LEU A 39 -1.88 3.35 -6.28
CA LEU A 39 -0.84 2.75 -5.46
C LEU A 39 0.03 1.79 -6.28
N LYS A 40 -0.58 0.89 -7.07
CA LYS A 40 0.15 -0.03 -7.97
C LYS A 40 0.98 0.71 -9.01
N ARG A 41 0.45 1.79 -9.59
CA ARG A 41 1.17 2.62 -10.56
C ARG A 41 2.35 3.32 -9.93
N ALA A 42 2.13 3.98 -8.79
CA ALA A 42 3.18 4.65 -8.05
C ALA A 42 4.27 3.64 -7.63
N VAL A 43 3.88 2.46 -7.13
CA VAL A 43 4.83 1.37 -6.81
C VAL A 43 5.66 0.94 -8.02
N GLN A 44 5.07 0.89 -9.21
CA GLN A 44 5.80 0.58 -10.45
C GLN A 44 6.75 1.71 -10.89
N GLU A 45 6.39 2.98 -10.67
CA GLU A 45 7.19 4.13 -11.11
C GLU A 45 8.34 4.47 -10.16
N ILE A 46 8.07 4.56 -8.86
CA ILE A 46 9.03 5.04 -7.84
C ILE A 46 9.53 3.93 -6.90
N GLY A 47 8.93 2.74 -6.99
CA GLY A 47 9.15 1.62 -6.09
C GLY A 47 8.12 1.57 -4.96
N ASN A 48 8.13 0.49 -4.21
CA ASN A 48 7.17 0.24 -3.15
C ASN A 48 7.44 0.98 -1.83
N VAL A 49 8.15 2.10 -1.87
CA VAL A 49 8.58 2.80 -0.67
C VAL A 49 7.50 3.77 -0.20
N THR A 50 6.95 3.56 0.99
CA THR A 50 5.83 4.35 1.56
C THR A 50 6.13 5.85 1.60
N THR A 51 7.34 6.24 1.99
CA THR A 51 7.75 7.65 2.04
C THR A 51 7.75 8.29 0.66
N LYS A 52 8.12 7.56 -0.39
CA LYS A 52 8.00 8.06 -1.76
C LYS A 52 6.54 8.08 -2.21
N LEU A 53 5.74 7.07 -1.88
CA LEU A 53 4.32 7.01 -2.24
C LEU A 53 3.52 8.16 -1.61
N ARG A 54 3.88 8.58 -0.39
CA ARG A 54 3.32 9.77 0.27
C ARG A 54 3.66 11.08 -0.44
N ASP A 55 4.86 11.18 -1.02
CA ASP A 55 5.31 12.37 -1.75
C ASP A 55 4.89 12.33 -3.23
N TYR A 56 4.60 11.13 -3.73
CA TYR A 56 4.16 10.89 -5.10
C TYR A 56 2.81 11.55 -5.32
N ARG A 57 2.82 12.58 -6.16
CA ARG A 57 1.60 13.11 -6.75
C ARG A 57 1.37 12.42 -8.10
N PRO A 58 0.29 11.64 -8.25
CA PRO A 58 -0.12 11.23 -9.57
C PRO A 58 -0.43 12.48 -10.42
N PRO A 59 0.08 12.56 -11.65
CA PRO A 59 -0.33 13.60 -12.58
C PRO A 59 -1.82 13.37 -12.92
N HIS A 60 -2.67 14.31 -12.47
CA HIS A 60 -4.11 14.34 -12.74
C HIS A 60 -4.43 14.49 -14.23
#